data_AF-A0A830BM58-F1
#
_entry.id   AF-A0A830BM58-F1
#
_cell.length_a   1.000
_cell.length_b   1.000
_cell.length_c   1.000
_cell.angle_alpha   90.00
_cell.angle_beta   90.00
_cell.angle_gamma   90.00
#
_symmetry.space_group_name_H-M   'P 1'
#
loop_
_entity.id
_entity.type
_entity.pdbx_description
1 polymer ?
#
loop_
_entity_poly.entity_id
_entity_poly.type
_entity_poly.pdbx_seq_one_letter_code
_entity_poly.pdbx_strand_id
1 'polypeptide(L)'
;YLSYSLGALAVFGSIACCFAWFNNTAYPREFYGLTGPEAYQAQAFTFLVRDQRLGANVGSAQGPTGLGKYLMRSPTREVIFGGETMQQ
;
A
#
# COMPACT_ATOMS: atom_id res chain seq x y z
N TYR A 1 -37.56 13.82 -7.86
CA TYR A 1 -36.46 14.37 -8.68
C TYR A 1 -35.29 14.83 -7.82
N LEU A 2 -35.46 15.80 -6.90
CA LEU A 2 -34.36 16.28 -6.04
C LEU A 2 -33.67 15.16 -5.22
N SER A 3 -34.43 14.26 -4.60
CA SER A 3 -33.89 13.14 -3.81
C SER A 3 -33.08 12.14 -4.64
N TYR A 4 -33.46 11.90 -5.90
CA TYR A 4 -32.71 11.05 -6.82
C TYR A 4 -31.36 11.69 -7.16
N SER A 5 -31.34 12.99 -7.43
CA SER A 5 -30.10 13.73 -7.69
C SER A 5 -29.17 13.79 -6.46
N LEU A 6 -29.74 13.94 -5.25
CA LEU A 6 -28.97 13.87 -4.00
C LEU A 6 -28.36 12.48 -3.77
N GLY A 7 -29.11 11.41 -4.02
CA GLY A 7 -28.59 10.04 -3.94
C GLY A 7 -27.46 9.80 -4.94
N ALA A 8 -27.60 10.28 -6.19
CA ALA A 8 -26.56 10.17 -7.20
C ALA A 8 -25.28 10.94 -6.80
N LEU A 9 -25.40 12.16 -6.27
CA LEU A 9 -24.26 12.94 -5.78
C LEU A 9 -23.55 12.28 -4.60
N ALA A 10 -24.28 11.66 -3.67
CA ALA A 10 -23.68 10.92 -2.57
C ALA A 10 -22.82 9.75 -3.09
N VAL A 11 -23.33 8.99 -4.06
CA VAL A 11 -22.58 7.88 -4.69
C VAL A 11 -21.36 8.40 -5.45
N PHE A 12 -21.49 9.49 -6.22
CA PHE A 12 -20.36 10.10 -6.91
C PHE A 12 -19.28 10.57 -5.94
N GLY A 13 -19.66 11.18 -4.81
CA GLY A 13 -18.73 11.60 -3.76
C GLY A 13 -17.97 10.42 -3.15
N SER A 14 -18.66 9.30 -2.87
CA SER A 14 -18.02 8.09 -2.36
C SER A 14 -17.03 7.48 -3.36
N ILE A 15 -17.40 7.41 -4.64
CA ILE A 15 -16.51 6.90 -5.69
C ILE A 15 -15.29 7.83 -5.86
N ALA A 16 -15.50 9.15 -5.88
CA ALA A 16 -14.41 10.12 -6.00
C ALA A 16 -13.43 10.02 -4.82
N CYS A 17 -13.92 9.81 -3.60
CA CYS A 17 -13.08 9.57 -2.42
C CYS A 17 -12.20 8.33 -2.61
N CYS A 18 -12.78 7.20 -3.03
CA CYS A 18 -12.00 5.99 -3.30
C CYS A 18 -10.96 6.18 -4.42
N PHE A 19 -11.31 6.90 -5.48
CA PHE A 19 -10.37 7.21 -6.57
C PHE A 19 -9.20 8.06 -6.08
N ALA A 20 -9.46 9.13 -5.32
CA ALA A 20 -8.40 9.99 -4.80
C ALA A 20 -7.48 9.25 -3.82
N TRP A 21 -8.01 8.27 -3.07
CA TRP A 21 -7.24 7.55 -2.05
C TRP A 21 -6.39 6.40 -2.61
N PHE A 22 -6.85 5.71 -3.64
CA PHE A 22 -6.20 4.48 -4.14
C PHE A 22 -5.67 4.59 -5.57
N ASN A 23 -6.16 5.52 -6.40
CA ASN A 23 -5.84 5.54 -7.82
C ASN A 23 -4.72 6.54 -8.13
N ASN A 24 -3.53 6.04 -8.44
CA ASN A 24 -2.37 6.83 -8.83
C ASN A 24 -2.28 7.11 -10.36
N THR A 25 -3.28 6.71 -11.16
CA THR A 25 -3.25 6.85 -12.63
C THR A 25 -4.03 8.09 -13.07
N ALA A 26 -5.30 8.18 -12.67
CA ALA A 26 -6.14 9.36 -12.88
C ALA A 26 -5.74 10.51 -11.92
N TYR A 27 -5.18 10.18 -10.75
CA TYR A 27 -4.57 11.13 -9.82
C TYR A 27 -3.07 10.83 -9.70
N PRO A 28 -2.23 11.35 -10.60
CA PRO A 28 -0.81 11.04 -10.60
C PRO A 28 -0.14 11.55 -9.32
N ARG A 29 0.66 10.69 -8.70
CA ARG A 29 1.34 10.99 -7.43
C ARG A 29 2.32 12.17 -7.53
N GLU A 30 2.79 12.49 -8.73
CA GLU A 30 3.65 13.64 -9.00
C GLU A 30 2.96 14.96 -8.67
N PHE A 31 1.63 15.02 -8.77
CA PHE A 31 0.82 16.19 -8.46
C PHE A 31 0.10 16.09 -7.12
N TYR A 32 -0.31 14.88 -6.73
CA TYR A 32 -1.18 14.66 -5.56
C TYR A 32 -0.48 13.97 -4.38
N GLY A 33 0.81 13.68 -4.49
CA GLY A 33 1.56 12.93 -3.48
C GLY A 33 1.31 11.42 -3.56
N LEU A 34 2.08 10.66 -2.79
CA LEU A 34 1.90 9.21 -2.68
C LEU A 34 0.56 8.89 -2.04
N THR A 35 -0.15 7.93 -2.60
CA THR A 35 -1.32 7.36 -1.94
C THR A 35 -0.91 6.68 -0.63
N GLY A 36 -1.84 6.54 0.32
CA GLY A 36 -1.58 5.85 1.58
C GLY A 36 -0.92 4.48 1.40
N PRO A 37 -1.48 3.58 0.57
CA PRO A 37 -0.87 2.27 0.29
C PRO A 37 0.56 2.37 -0.27
N GLU A 38 0.82 3.30 -1.19
CA GLU A 38 2.15 3.48 -1.78
C GLU A 38 3.18 3.98 -0.77
N ALA A 39 2.80 4.87 0.14
CA ALA A 39 3.69 5.38 1.18
C ALA A 39 4.15 4.27 2.13
N TYR A 40 3.24 3.38 2.53
CA TYR A 40 3.58 2.23 3.38
C TYR A 40 4.54 1.26 2.67
N GLN A 41 4.28 0.92 1.41
CA GLN A 41 5.17 0.06 0.62
C GLN A 41 6.56 0.70 0.41
N ALA A 42 6.61 2.00 0.15
CA ALA A 42 7.86 2.75 0.00
C ALA A 42 8.70 2.77 1.29
N GLN A 43 8.06 2.85 2.47
CA GLN A 43 8.74 2.75 3.76
C GLN A 43 9.37 1.36 3.95
N ALA A 44 8.64 0.28 3.70
CA ALA A 44 9.19 -1.08 3.80
C ALA A 44 10.37 -1.28 2.83
N PHE A 45 10.25 -0.78 1.60
CA PHE A 45 11.34 -0.83 0.62
C PHE A 45 12.57 -0.06 1.07
N THR A 46 12.39 1.11 1.69
CA THR A 46 13.50 1.93 2.20
C THR A 46 14.31 1.17 3.25
N PHE A 47 13.65 0.50 4.19
CA PHE A 47 14.34 -0.33 5.20
C PHE A 47 14.95 -1.59 4.62
N LEU A 48 14.28 -2.24 3.66
CA LEU A 48 14.83 -3.40 2.96
C LEU A 48 16.15 -3.05 2.26
N VAL A 49 16.15 -1.99 1.44
CA VAL A 49 17.35 -1.55 0.71
C VAL A 49 18.45 -1.12 1.67
N ARG A 50 18.11 -0.38 2.73
CA ARG A 50 19.06 0.02 3.76
C ARG A 50 19.74 -1.19 4.38
N ASP A 51 18.97 -2.17 4.83
CA ASP A 51 19.51 -3.28 5.60
C ASP A 51 20.22 -4.30 4.69
N GLN A 52 19.78 -4.46 3.45
CA GLN A 52 20.52 -5.21 2.44
C GLN A 52 21.90 -4.59 2.17
N ARG A 53 21.99 -3.25 2.09
CA ARG A 53 23.27 -2.55 1.95
C ARG A 53 24.16 -2.67 3.18
N LEU A 54 23.59 -2.92 4.36
CA LEU A 54 24.31 -3.22 5.59
C LEU A 54 24.67 -4.71 5.73
N GLY A 55 24.38 -5.54 4.73
CA GLY A 55 24.75 -6.96 4.69
C GLY A 55 23.69 -7.92 5.23
N ALA A 56 22.48 -7.45 5.53
CA ALA A 56 21.39 -8.33 5.94
C ALA A 56 20.89 -9.18 4.76
N ASN A 57 20.69 -10.48 5.00
CA ASN A 57 20.01 -11.35 4.02
C ASN A 57 18.49 -11.13 4.11
N VAL A 58 17.98 -10.19 3.32
CA VAL A 58 16.55 -9.79 3.33
C VAL A 58 15.58 -10.93 3.00
N GLY A 59 16.04 -11.97 2.28
CA GLY A 59 15.20 -13.12 1.91
C GLY A 59 15.07 -14.19 2.99
N SER A 60 16.02 -14.26 3.94
CA SER A 60 16.01 -15.25 5.04
C SER A 60 15.91 -14.60 6.42
N ALA A 61 15.85 -13.28 6.51
CA ALA A 61 15.73 -12.58 7.78
C ALA A 61 14.36 -12.86 8.40
N GLN A 62 14.35 -13.54 9.54
CA GLN A 62 13.14 -13.83 10.31
C GLN A 62 12.83 -12.66 11.26
N GLY A 63 11.58 -12.21 11.26
CA GLY A 63 11.07 -11.20 12.18
C GLY A 63 10.65 -11.77 13.54
N PRO A 64 10.28 -10.92 14.51
CA PRO A 64 9.93 -11.32 15.88
C PRO A 64 8.72 -12.27 15.96
N THR A 65 7.84 -12.25 14.96
CA THR A 65 6.62 -13.07 14.88
C THR A 65 6.84 -14.41 14.19
N GLY A 66 8.06 -14.72 13.76
CA GLY A 66 8.37 -15.93 12.98
C GLY A 66 8.13 -15.81 11.47
N LEU A 67 7.50 -14.73 11.01
CA LEU A 67 7.37 -14.40 9.59
C LEU A 67 8.61 -13.65 9.07
N GLY A 68 8.83 -13.59 7.76
CA GLY A 68 10.00 -12.92 7.19
C GLY A 68 9.99 -11.40 7.42
N LYS A 69 11.07 -10.86 7.99
CA LYS A 69 11.15 -9.44 8.43
C LYS A 69 10.85 -8.44 7.30
N TYR A 70 11.30 -8.72 6.08
CA TYR A 70 11.12 -7.83 4.91
C TYR A 70 10.23 -8.43 3.83
N LEU A 71 10.29 -9.74 3.62
CA LEU A 71 9.54 -10.46 2.59
C LEU A 71 8.73 -11.59 3.20
N MET A 72 7.47 -11.71 2.79
CA MET A 72 6.54 -12.71 3.26
C MET A 72 5.69 -13.25 2.09
N ARG A 73 4.86 -14.26 2.36
CA ARG A 73 3.91 -14.79 1.36
C ARG A 73 2.50 -14.28 1.63
N SER A 74 1.84 -13.78 0.59
CA SER A 74 0.41 -13.47 0.62
C SER A 74 -0.42 -14.76 0.75
N PRO A 75 -1.72 -14.67 1.07
CA PRO A 75 -2.62 -15.84 1.05
C PRO A 75 -2.65 -16.56 -0.31
N THR A 76 -2.38 -15.84 -1.41
CA THR A 76 -2.27 -16.37 -2.79
C THR A 76 -0.86 -16.80 -3.17
N ARG A 77 0.08 -16.81 -2.22
CA ARG A 77 1.50 -17.19 -2.38
C ARG A 77 2.32 -16.22 -3.22
N GLU A 78 1.94 -14.98 -3.38
CA GLU A 78 2.83 -13.95 -3.95
C GLU A 78 3.86 -13.52 -2.90
N VAL A 79 5.03 -13.06 -3.34
CA VAL A 79 6.00 -12.45 -2.43
C VAL A 79 5.60 -11.01 -2.22
N ILE A 80 5.36 -10.62 -0.96
CA ILE A 80 4.94 -9.27 -0.56
C ILE A 80 5.87 -8.71 0.50
N PHE A 81 5.83 -7.39 0.71
CA PHE A 81 6.53 -6.79 1.84
C PHE A 81 5.91 -7.21 3.17
N GLY A 82 6.78 -7.39 4.17
CA GLY A 82 6.40 -7.79 5.52
C GLY A 82 5.93 -6.63 6.41
N GLY A 83 5.55 -6.95 7.64
CA GLY A 83 5.11 -5.97 8.64
C GLY A 83 3.71 -5.43 8.37
N GLU A 84 3.40 -4.22 8.85
CA GLU A 84 2.08 -3.60 8.66
C GLU A 84 1.69 -3.38 7.18
N THR A 85 2.66 -3.41 6.28
CA THR A 85 2.45 -3.31 4.83
C THR A 85 1.80 -4.56 4.20
N MET A 86 1.70 -5.66 4.95
CA MET A 86 1.01 -6.88 4.53
C MET A 86 -0.49 -6.68 4.29
N GLN A 87 -1.08 -5.64 4.89
CA GLN A 87 -2.52 -5.44 4.97
C GLN A 87 -3.09 -4.62 3.79
N GLN A 88 -2.21 -4.16 2.89
CA GLN A 88 -2.52 -3.40 1.68
C GLN A 88 -2.54 -4.31 0.46
#